data_AF-A0A4P6B5N7-F1
#
_entry.id   AF-A0A4P6B5N7-F1
#
_cell.length_a   1.000
_cell.length_b   1.000
_cell.length_c   1.000
_cell.angle_alpha   90.00
_cell.angle_beta   90.00
_cell.angle_gamma   90.00
#
_symmetry.space_group_name_H-M   'P 1'
#
loop_
_entity.id
_entity.type
_entity.pdbx_description
1 polymer ?
#
loop_
_entity_poly.entity_id
_entity_poly.type
_entity_poly.pdbx_seq_one_letter_code
_entity_poly.pdbx_strand_id
1 'polypeptide(L)'
;MKHEIIREPKFYGCATCGTLPKVRLPKNTQLGVGFGSIELEADGQIVWYTISEQHGDKTVRWLERKFKKILQSAECVTLKFDCPLHDETYEYNKEDGQWYLIAQGPGFA
;
A
#
# COMPACT_ATOMS: atom_id res chain seq x y z
N MET A 1 -12.27 3.89 11.84
CA MET A 1 -13.20 4.51 10.86
C MET A 1 -12.78 4.04 9.48
N LYS A 2 -13.69 3.49 8.65
CA LYS A 2 -13.35 3.02 7.30
C LYS A 2 -13.25 4.22 6.34
N HIS A 3 -12.20 4.29 5.53
CA HIS A 3 -12.07 5.34 4.52
C HIS A 3 -12.88 5.04 3.26
N GLU A 4 -13.21 6.08 2.49
CA GLU A 4 -13.88 5.92 1.20
C GLU A 4 -12.92 5.34 0.16
N ILE A 5 -13.39 4.36 -0.60
CA ILE A 5 -12.60 3.70 -1.65
C ILE A 5 -12.55 4.60 -2.88
N ILE A 6 -11.34 4.84 -3.39
CA ILE A 6 -11.13 5.50 -4.68
C ILE A 6 -11.50 4.50 -5.80
N ARG A 7 -12.58 4.80 -6.53
CA ARG A 7 -13.06 3.95 -7.65
C ARG A 7 -12.42 4.32 -8.99
N GLU A 8 -11.98 5.57 -9.13
CA GLU A 8 -11.38 6.12 -10.34
C GLU A 8 -9.99 6.68 -10.00
N PRO A 9 -8.96 5.82 -9.96
CA PRO A 9 -7.59 6.25 -9.71
C PRO A 9 -7.09 7.17 -10.82
N LYS A 10 -6.09 8.00 -10.49
CA LYS A 10 -5.47 8.93 -11.43
C LYS A 10 -4.05 8.48 -11.71
N PHE A 11 -3.60 8.73 -12.94
CA PHE A 11 -2.22 8.49 -13.30
C PHE A 11 -1.33 9.56 -12.68
N TYR A 12 -0.29 9.14 -11.97
CA TYR A 12 0.76 10.01 -11.44
C TYR A 12 2.14 9.50 -11.86
N GLY A 13 3.07 10.44 -12.04
CA GLY A 13 4.47 10.19 -12.36
C GLY A 13 4.90 10.66 -13.75
N CYS A 14 6.14 10.32 -14.12
CA CYS A 14 6.69 10.73 -15.42
C CYS A 14 6.20 9.83 -16.57
N ALA A 15 6.38 10.28 -17.81
CA ALA A 15 5.94 9.53 -19.01
C ALA A 15 6.50 8.10 -19.10
N THR A 16 7.62 7.80 -18.43
CA THR A 16 8.29 6.49 -18.46
C THR A 16 8.04 5.62 -17.24
N CYS A 17 7.76 6.22 -16.08
CA CYS A 17 7.70 5.50 -14.80
C CYS A 17 6.42 5.79 -14.00
N GLY A 18 5.48 6.52 -14.58
CA GLY A 18 4.19 6.78 -13.95
C GLY A 18 3.33 5.53 -13.88
N THR A 19 2.45 5.51 -12.89
CA THR A 19 1.57 4.38 -12.61
C THR A 19 0.13 4.86 -12.50
N LEU A 20 -0.79 3.99 -12.91
CA LEU A 20 -2.19 4.10 -12.53
C LEU A 20 -2.42 3.11 -11.38
N PRO A 21 -2.60 3.58 -10.14
CA PRO A 21 -2.83 2.71 -9.00
C PRO A 21 -4.03 1.79 -9.23
N LYS A 22 -3.99 0.57 -8.71
CA LYS A 22 -5.12 -0.36 -8.83
C LYS A 22 -6.09 -0.09 -7.70
N VAL A 23 -7.39 -0.04 -7.98
CA VAL A 23 -8.42 0.08 -6.92
C VAL A 23 -8.30 -1.05 -5.88
N ARG A 24 -7.95 -2.26 -6.32
CA ARG A 24 -7.69 -3.42 -5.46
C ARG A 24 -6.25 -3.86 -5.63
N LEU A 25 -5.49 -3.95 -4.54
CA LEU A 25 -4.09 -4.37 -4.57
C LEU A 25 -3.97 -5.90 -4.72
N PRO A 26 -3.37 -6.42 -5.82
CA PRO A 26 -3.22 -7.85 -6.00
C PRO A 26 -2.29 -8.50 -4.97
N LYS A 27 -2.58 -9.75 -4.58
CA LYS A 27 -1.77 -10.50 -3.60
C LYS A 27 -0.34 -10.81 -4.07
N ASN A 28 -0.11 -10.83 -5.38
CA ASN A 28 1.20 -11.04 -5.99
C ASN A 28 1.96 -9.74 -6.27
N THR A 29 1.40 -8.58 -5.92
CA THR A 29 2.13 -7.31 -6.03
C THR A 29 3.38 -7.38 -5.18
N GLN A 30 4.51 -7.04 -5.79
CA GLN A 30 5.80 -6.94 -5.10
C GLN A 30 5.80 -5.69 -4.24
N LEU A 31 6.33 -5.82 -3.03
CA LEU A 31 6.50 -4.73 -2.07
C LEU A 31 7.90 -4.14 -2.25
N GLY A 32 8.12 -3.49 -3.40
CA GLY A 32 9.33 -2.76 -3.71
C GLY A 32 8.98 -1.52 -4.54
N VAL A 33 9.51 -0.36 -4.14
CA VAL A 33 9.18 0.94 -4.74
C VAL A 33 10.31 1.52 -5.60
N GLY A 34 11.46 0.86 -5.69
CA GLY A 34 12.66 1.33 -6.38
C GLY A 34 13.31 2.52 -5.67
N PHE A 35 12.57 3.60 -5.50
CA PHE A 35 12.90 4.77 -4.68
C PHE A 35 11.69 5.10 -3.80
N GLY A 36 11.93 5.30 -2.50
CA GLY A 36 10.88 5.61 -1.53
C GLY A 36 10.78 4.58 -0.40
N SER A 37 9.62 4.51 0.22
CA SER A 37 9.35 3.62 1.33
C SER A 37 7.97 2.96 1.27
N ILE A 38 7.83 1.85 2.00
CA ILE A 38 6.55 1.20 2.22
C ILE A 38 6.35 1.10 3.73
N GLU A 39 5.15 1.47 4.17
CA GLU A 39 4.76 1.51 5.56
C GLU A 39 3.45 0.77 5.77
N LEU A 40 3.40 -0.07 6.81
CA LEU A 40 2.19 -0.70 7.29
C LEU A 40 1.86 -0.09 8.64
N GLU A 41 0.70 0.56 8.73
CA GLU A 41 0.18 1.09 9.98
C GLU A 41 -1.03 0.27 10.45
N ALA A 42 -1.17 0.15 11.77
CA ALA A 42 -2.34 -0.43 12.41
C ALA A 42 -2.82 0.54 13.49
N ASP A 43 -4.09 0.95 13.43
CA ASP A 43 -4.71 1.90 14.36
C ASP A 43 -3.88 3.18 14.58
N GLY A 44 -3.27 3.68 13.50
CA GLY A 44 -2.44 4.90 13.50
C GLY A 44 -1.02 4.71 14.05
N GLN A 45 -0.57 3.47 14.22
CA GLN A 45 0.80 3.16 14.64
C GLN A 45 1.54 2.37 13.55
N ILE A 46 2.76 2.79 13.23
CA ILE A 46 3.64 2.08 12.31
C ILE A 46 4.05 0.74 12.92
N VAL A 47 3.61 -0.36 12.32
CA VAL A 47 3.95 -1.73 12.76
C VAL A 47 5.01 -2.38 11.87
N TRP A 48 5.20 -1.85 10.67
CA TRP A 48 6.28 -2.25 9.79
C TRP A 48 6.62 -1.13 8.82
N TYR A 49 7.91 -0.98 8.55
CA TYR A 49 8.45 0.03 7.65
C TYR A 49 9.63 -0.57 6.90
N THR A 50 9.76 -0.21 5.62
CA THR A 50 10.94 -0.52 4.84
C THR A 50 11.25 0.61 3.87
N ILE A 51 12.51 0.97 3.79
CA ILE A 51 13.09 1.71 2.67
C ILE A 51 13.66 0.65 1.75
N SER A 52 13.41 0.70 0.45
CA SER A 52 13.87 -0.35 -0.45
C SER A 52 14.34 0.21 -1.78
N GLU A 53 15.62 0.00 -2.07
CA GLU A 53 16.11 -0.16 -3.44
C GLU A 53 15.89 -1.59 -3.96
N GLN A 54 15.88 -2.66 -3.13
CA GLN A 54 15.73 -4.05 -3.62
C GLN A 54 15.18 -5.03 -2.57
N HIS A 55 13.86 -5.27 -2.58
CA HIS A 55 13.25 -6.44 -1.94
C HIS A 55 12.31 -7.15 -2.92
N GLY A 56 12.89 -7.74 -3.98
CA GLY A 56 12.14 -8.46 -5.02
C GLY A 56 11.41 -9.72 -4.55
N ASP A 57 11.58 -10.13 -3.29
CA ASP A 57 11.04 -11.37 -2.72
C ASP A 57 9.76 -11.16 -1.86
N LYS A 58 9.48 -9.93 -1.43
CA LYS A 58 8.30 -9.64 -0.60
C LYS A 58 7.10 -9.28 -1.47
N THR A 59 5.97 -9.89 -1.17
CA THR A 59 4.67 -9.62 -1.83
C THR A 59 3.61 -9.27 -0.81
N VAL A 60 2.46 -8.75 -1.26
CA VAL A 60 1.28 -8.55 -0.41
C VAL A 60 0.87 -9.86 0.30
N ARG A 61 0.93 -11.01 -0.39
CA ARG A 61 0.69 -12.32 0.24
C ARG A 61 1.66 -12.61 1.39
N TRP A 62 2.94 -12.28 1.21
CA TRP A 62 3.93 -12.43 2.28
C TRP A 62 3.60 -11.53 3.47
N LEU A 63 3.21 -10.28 3.21
CA LEU A 63 2.82 -9.30 4.23
C LEU A 63 1.60 -9.78 5.01
N GLU A 64 0.55 -10.22 4.32
CA GLU A 64 -0.67 -10.78 4.95
C GLU A 64 -0.34 -11.96 5.88
N ARG A 65 0.55 -12.85 5.45
CA ARG A 65 0.98 -14.00 6.26
C ARG A 65 1.79 -13.56 7.47
N LYS A 66 2.72 -12.62 7.30
CA LYS A 66 3.60 -12.14 8.38
C LYS A 66 2.82 -11.38 9.45
N PHE A 67 1.87 -10.54 9.05
CA PHE A 67 1.11 -9.67 9.94
C PHE A 67 -0.34 -10.11 10.16
N LYS A 68 -0.63 -11.41 9.94
CA LYS A 68 -1.98 -11.99 10.06
C LYS A 68 -2.69 -11.61 11.37
N LYS A 69 -2.00 -11.68 12.50
CA LYS A 69 -2.59 -11.35 13.81
C LYS A 69 -3.02 -9.88 13.89
N ILE A 70 -2.19 -8.98 13.38
CA ILE A 70 -2.48 -7.53 13.35
C ILE A 70 -3.68 -7.26 12.45
N LEU A 71 -3.71 -7.82 11.25
CA LEU A 71 -4.84 -7.69 10.32
C LEU A 71 -6.18 -8.18 10.91
N GLN A 72 -6.13 -9.15 11.81
CA GLN A 72 -7.31 -9.66 12.49
C GLN A 72 -7.73 -8.76 13.65
N SER A 73 -6.78 -8.26 14.44
CA SER A 73 -7.07 -7.52 15.69
C SER A 73 -7.31 -6.02 15.51
N ALA A 74 -6.51 -5.34 14.68
CA ALA A 74 -6.51 -3.88 14.57
C ALA A 74 -7.75 -3.36 13.84
N GLU A 75 -8.39 -2.29 14.29
CA GLU A 75 -9.62 -1.78 13.67
C GLU A 75 -9.39 -1.28 12.24
N CYS A 76 -8.25 -0.61 12.03
CA CYS A 76 -7.82 -0.08 10.75
C CYS A 76 -6.38 -0.52 10.45
N VAL A 77 -6.13 -1.00 9.25
CA VAL A 77 -4.78 -1.31 8.78
C VAL A 77 -4.57 -0.71 7.41
N THR A 78 -3.54 0.12 7.29
CA THR A 78 -3.18 0.82 6.05
C THR A 78 -1.80 0.40 5.57
N LEU A 79 -1.63 0.31 4.26
CA LEU A 79 -0.37 0.07 3.58
C LEU A 79 -0.09 1.27 2.67
N LYS A 80 0.90 2.08 3.04
CA LYS A 80 1.32 3.27 2.31
C LYS A 80 2.55 2.96 1.46
N PHE A 81 2.49 3.31 0.19
CA PHE A 81 3.61 3.42 -0.73
C PHE A 81 3.91 4.90 -0.87
N ASP A 82 5.07 5.30 -0.38
CA ASP A 82 5.52 6.70 -0.36
C ASP A 82 6.70 6.81 -1.34
N CYS A 83 6.43 7.28 -2.56
CA CYS A 83 7.40 7.27 -3.65
C CYS A 83 7.63 8.69 -4.20
N PRO A 84 8.78 8.97 -4.84
CA PRO A 84 9.08 10.32 -5.34
C PRO A 84 8.03 10.87 -6.30
N LEU A 85 7.43 10.02 -7.14
CA LEU A 85 6.59 10.43 -8.27
C LEU A 85 5.14 9.90 -8.22
N HIS A 86 4.77 9.20 -7.14
CA HIS A 86 3.40 8.78 -6.86
C HIS A 86 3.31 8.27 -5.43
N ASP A 87 2.19 8.53 -4.77
CA ASP A 87 1.85 7.91 -3.50
C ASP A 87 0.58 7.08 -3.63
N GLU A 88 0.51 5.98 -2.90
CA GLU A 88 -0.66 5.12 -2.83
C GLU A 88 -0.88 4.68 -1.38
N THR A 89 -2.11 4.75 -0.89
CA THR A 89 -2.47 4.18 0.42
C THR A 89 -3.63 3.23 0.26
N TYR A 90 -3.45 2.01 0.76
CA TYR A 90 -4.45 0.96 0.72
C TYR A 90 -4.93 0.63 2.13
N GLU A 91 -6.22 0.43 2.32
CA GLU A 91 -6.81 -0.07 3.57
C GLU A 91 -7.23 -1.54 3.41
N TYR A 92 -6.97 -2.35 4.44
CA TYR A 92 -7.39 -3.74 4.48
C TYR A 92 -8.86 -3.88 4.89
N ASN A 93 -9.69 -4.40 4.00
CA ASN A 93 -11.08 -4.75 4.30
C ASN A 93 -11.15 -6.15 4.93
N LYS A 94 -11.57 -6.21 6.20
CA LYS A 94 -11.69 -7.45 6.95
C LYS A 94 -12.81 -8.38 6.49
N GLU A 95 -13.83 -7.85 5.79
CA GLU A 95 -15.00 -8.63 5.38
C GLU A 95 -14.68 -9.55 4.19
N ASP A 96 -13.86 -9.07 3.24
CA ASP A 96 -13.47 -9.80 2.03
C ASP A 96 -11.97 -10.16 1.96
N GLY A 97 -11.19 -9.69 2.93
CA GLY A 97 -9.75 -9.91 3.02
C GLY A 97 -8.96 -9.31 1.86
N GLN A 98 -9.42 -8.18 1.32
CA GLN A 98 -8.78 -7.46 0.22
C GLN A 98 -8.27 -6.08 0.67
N TRP A 99 -7.30 -5.56 -0.08
CA TRP A 99 -6.75 -4.21 0.09
C TRP A 99 -7.35 -3.28 -0.95
N TYR A 100 -7.88 -2.13 -0.52
CA TYR A 100 -8.51 -1.14 -1.37
C TYR A 100 -7.81 0.21 -1.31
N LEU A 101 -7.64 0.85 -2.47
CA LEU A 101 -7.06 2.19 -2.56
C LEU A 101 -7.98 3.21 -1.89
N ILE A 102 -7.46 3.94 -0.91
CA ILE A 102 -8.18 4.96 -0.15
C ILE A 102 -7.56 6.36 -0.29
N ALA A 103 -6.28 6.44 -0.64
CA ALA A 103 -5.60 7.69 -0.94
C ALA A 103 -4.57 7.49 -2.05
N GLN A 104 -4.33 8.55 -2.81
CA GLN A 104 -3.27 8.61 -3.82
C GLN A 104 -2.77 10.05 -3.93
N GLY A 105 -1.52 10.24 -4.36
CA GLY A 105 -0.88 11.56 -4.46
C GLY A 105 0.22 11.62 -5.51
N PRO A 106 0.75 12.84 -5.78
CA PRO A 106 1.80 13.04 -6.78
C PRO A 106 3.19 12.53 -6.36
N GLY A 107 3.36 12.07 -5.11
CA GLY A 107 4.67 11.79 -4.54
C GLY A 107 5.27 13.01 -3.82
N PHE A 108 6.49 12.83 -3.31
CA PHE A 108 7.20 13.86 -2.53
C PHE A 108 8.26 14.67 -3.29
N ALA A 109 8.47 14.41 -4.59
CA ALA A 109 9.47 15.12 -5.41
C ALA A 109 8.88 16.25 -6.26
#